data_AF-A0A8T7KEE1-F1
#
_entry.id   AF-A0A8T7KEE1-F1
#
_cell.length_a   1.000
_cell.length_b   1.000
_cell.length_c   1.000
_cell.angle_alpha   90.00
_cell.angle_beta   90.00
_cell.angle_gamma   90.00
#
_symmetry.space_group_name_H-M   'P 1'
#
loop_
_entity.id
_entity.type
_entity.pdbx_description
1 polymer ?
#
loop_
_entity_poly.entity_id
_entity_poly.type
_entity_poly.pdbx_seq_one_letter_code
_entity_poly.pdbx_strand_id
1 'polypeptide(L)'
;MTTPRYTQEVGRKFHPNGTPRLFPGTTIICFVDPTSPIGREAQAFQAALGQVPIGRKFALLPPASFHMTVMELLCDQVRTPERWSSWLPLDAPLATIDAFFLERLPTVPAPEGLAVRVTGVAGCLSCPWSVREDATSPSSQPPPPAA
;
A
#
# COMPACT_ATOMS: atom_id res chain seq x y z
N MET A 1 20.60 9.78 20.46
CA MET A 1 20.24 8.77 19.44
C MET A 1 20.13 9.49 18.10
N THR A 2 20.85 9.04 17.08
CA THR A 2 20.90 9.70 15.76
C THR A 2 19.66 9.33 14.96
N THR A 3 18.95 10.32 14.41
CA THR A 3 17.79 10.06 13.54
C THR A 3 18.25 9.27 12.31
N PRO A 4 17.65 8.11 12.01
CA PRO A 4 18.06 7.30 10.87
C PRO A 4 17.81 8.08 9.56
N ARG A 5 18.84 8.09 8.69
CA ARG A 5 18.78 8.78 7.39
C ARG A 5 17.75 8.18 6.44
N TYR A 6 17.46 6.89 6.60
CA TYR A 6 16.57 6.11 5.75
C TYR A 6 15.57 5.32 6.59
N THR A 7 14.44 4.94 5.99
CA THR A 7 13.53 3.95 6.57
C THR A 7 14.19 2.56 6.53
N GLN A 8 13.65 1.63 7.33
CA GLN A 8 14.11 0.23 7.35
C GLN A 8 13.98 -0.49 5.99
N GLU A 9 13.20 0.07 5.05
CA GLU A 9 12.94 -0.54 3.75
C GLU A 9 14.08 -0.29 2.75
N VAL A 10 14.95 0.70 3.01
CA VAL A 10 16.16 0.95 2.23
C VAL A 10 17.20 -0.12 2.55
N GLY A 11 17.70 -0.80 1.52
CA GLY A 11 18.52 -2.01 1.68
C GLY A 11 17.70 -3.30 1.82
N ARG A 12 16.36 -3.21 1.84
CA ARG A 12 15.43 -4.36 1.77
C ARG A 12 14.64 -4.33 0.47
N LYS A 13 13.64 -3.47 0.37
CA LYS A 13 12.74 -3.29 -0.79
C LYS A 13 13.26 -2.27 -1.80
N PHE A 14 14.06 -1.30 -1.35
CA PHE A 14 14.53 -0.20 -2.18
C PHE A 14 16.03 0.01 -2.04
N HIS A 15 16.66 0.52 -3.10
CA HIS A 15 18.00 1.07 -3.05
C HIS A 15 17.99 2.49 -2.47
N PRO A 16 19.13 3.02 -1.97
CA PRO A 16 19.20 4.39 -1.43
C PRO A 16 18.83 5.51 -2.41
N ASN A 17 18.86 5.24 -3.72
CA ASN A 17 18.44 6.14 -4.78
C ASN A 17 16.92 6.04 -5.10
N GLY A 18 16.18 5.19 -4.39
CA GLY A 18 14.74 4.99 -4.57
C GLY A 18 14.34 3.93 -5.59
N THR A 19 15.27 3.28 -6.29
CA THR A 19 14.92 2.20 -7.23
C THR A 19 14.49 0.92 -6.49
N PRO A 20 13.52 0.16 -7.00
CA PRO A 20 13.08 -1.08 -6.37
C PRO A 20 14.16 -2.16 -6.43
N ARG A 21 14.18 -3.02 -5.41
CA ARG A 21 14.98 -4.25 -5.35
C ARG A 21 14.08 -5.46 -5.62
N LEU A 22 14.69 -6.57 -6.01
CA LEU A 22 13.97 -7.85 -6.06
C LEU A 22 13.44 -8.20 -4.67
N PHE A 23 12.12 -8.27 -4.54
CA PHE A 23 11.41 -8.57 -3.29
C PHE A 23 10.26 -9.54 -3.62
N PRO A 24 10.56 -10.83 -3.81
CA PRO A 24 9.58 -11.77 -4.30
C PRO A 24 8.59 -12.19 -3.21
N GLY A 25 7.39 -12.52 -3.64
CA GLY A 25 6.28 -12.98 -2.81
C GLY A 25 5.04 -13.21 -3.67
N THR A 26 4.04 -13.85 -3.08
CA THR A 26 2.73 -14.05 -3.68
C THR A 26 1.75 -13.13 -2.96
N THR A 27 0.79 -12.52 -3.65
CA THR A 27 -0.23 -11.66 -3.03
C THR A 27 -1.49 -11.65 -3.89
N ILE A 28 -2.64 -11.38 -3.28
CA ILE A 28 -3.89 -11.12 -3.99
C ILE A 28 -4.14 -9.61 -3.95
N ILE A 29 -4.21 -9.02 -5.13
CA ILE A 29 -4.33 -7.57 -5.33
C ILE A 29 -5.53 -7.24 -6.19
N CYS A 30 -6.08 -6.04 -6.00
CA CYS A 30 -7.07 -5.44 -6.87
C CYS A 30 -6.43 -4.21 -7.52
N PHE A 31 -6.18 -4.26 -8.84
CA PHE A 31 -5.63 -3.13 -9.57
C PHE A 31 -6.61 -1.97 -9.59
N VAL A 32 -6.07 -0.77 -9.45
CA VAL A 32 -6.84 0.46 -9.66
C VAL A 32 -6.93 0.70 -11.16
N ASP A 33 -8.14 0.79 -11.69
CA ASP A 33 -8.35 1.19 -13.08
C ASP A 33 -7.80 2.62 -13.27
N PRO A 34 -6.79 2.82 -14.14
CA PRO A 34 -6.16 4.13 -14.34
C PRO A 34 -7.12 5.16 -14.93
N THR A 35 -8.21 4.73 -15.56
CA THR A 35 -9.21 5.61 -16.16
C THR A 35 -10.32 6.02 -15.19
N SER A 36 -10.47 5.30 -14.07
CA SER A 36 -11.44 5.60 -13.02
C SER A 36 -11.14 6.96 -12.34
N PRO A 37 -12.15 7.60 -11.71
CA PRO A 37 -11.92 8.85 -10.97
C PRO A 37 -10.78 8.72 -9.95
N ILE A 38 -10.77 7.63 -9.15
CA ILE A 38 -9.72 7.42 -8.16
C ILE A 38 -8.34 7.17 -8.79
N GLY A 39 -8.28 6.47 -9.93
CA GLY A 39 -7.03 6.23 -10.65
C GLY A 39 -6.40 7.52 -11.17
N ARG A 40 -7.22 8.43 -11.72
CA ARG A 40 -6.78 9.75 -12.20
C ARG A 40 -6.30 10.64 -11.05
N GLU A 41 -7.06 10.69 -9.95
CA GLU A 41 -6.67 11.47 -8.76
C GLU A 41 -5.38 10.95 -8.14
N ALA A 42 -5.21 9.63 -8.02
CA ALA A 42 -3.97 9.04 -7.50
C ALA A 42 -2.75 9.38 -8.38
N GLN A 43 -2.92 9.38 -9.70
CA GLN A 43 -1.88 9.78 -10.65
C GLN A 43 -1.51 11.25 -10.51
N ALA A 44 -2.52 12.13 -10.47
CA ALA A 44 -2.32 13.57 -10.30
C ALA A 44 -1.63 13.88 -8.96
N PHE A 45 -2.07 13.23 -7.88
CA PHE A 45 -1.46 13.36 -6.56
C PHE A 45 0.01 12.92 -6.57
N GLN A 46 0.32 11.74 -7.12
CA GLN A 46 1.70 11.26 -7.21
C GLN A 46 2.57 12.20 -8.04
N ALA A 47 2.06 12.69 -9.17
CA ALA A 47 2.76 13.64 -10.02
C ALA A 47 3.08 14.94 -9.28
N ALA A 48 2.09 15.53 -8.60
CA ALA A 48 2.28 16.72 -7.78
C ALA A 48 3.28 16.51 -6.65
N LEU A 49 3.20 15.36 -5.95
CA LEU A 49 4.15 14.98 -4.91
C LEU A 49 5.58 14.87 -5.46
N GLY A 50 5.74 14.34 -6.66
CA GLY A 50 7.06 14.24 -7.33
C GLY A 50 7.69 15.59 -7.65
N GLN A 51 6.90 16.66 -7.82
CA GLN A 51 7.41 18.00 -8.15
C GLN A 51 7.82 18.83 -6.92
N VAL A 52 7.39 18.46 -5.71
CA VAL A 52 7.76 19.20 -4.49
C VAL A 52 9.09 18.72 -3.91
N PRO A 53 9.85 19.58 -3.20
CA PRO A 53 11.14 19.23 -2.60
C PRO A 53 11.11 17.97 -1.73
N ILE A 54 10.01 17.69 -1.03
CA ILE A 54 9.87 16.50 -0.20
C ILE A 54 9.65 15.22 -1.02
N GLY A 55 9.17 15.34 -2.26
CA GLY A 55 8.95 14.22 -3.19
C GLY A 55 10.19 13.37 -3.40
N ARG A 56 11.39 13.99 -3.40
CA ARG A 56 12.68 13.29 -3.50
C ARG A 56 12.99 12.33 -2.35
N LYS A 57 12.18 12.35 -1.28
CA LYS A 57 12.29 11.45 -0.12
C LYS A 57 11.46 10.17 -0.28
N PHE A 58 10.62 10.09 -1.32
CA PHE A 58 9.78 8.94 -1.61
C PHE A 58 10.34 8.13 -2.79
N ALA A 59 10.20 6.81 -2.71
CA ALA A 59 10.35 5.93 -3.85
C ALA A 59 8.96 5.78 -4.53
N LEU A 60 8.67 6.64 -5.51
CA LEU A 60 7.38 6.65 -6.20
C LEU A 60 7.33 5.48 -7.21
N LEU A 61 6.37 4.57 -7.01
CA LEU A 61 6.16 3.43 -7.91
C LEU A 61 5.37 3.84 -9.15
N PRO A 62 5.55 3.14 -10.30
CA PRO A 62 4.82 3.44 -11.52
C PRO A 62 3.29 3.40 -11.32
N PRO A 63 2.50 4.32 -11.91
CA PRO A 63 1.05 4.29 -11.81
C PRO A 63 0.39 2.98 -12.28
N ALA A 64 1.00 2.29 -13.23
CA ALA A 64 0.54 0.98 -13.70
C ALA A 64 0.58 -0.10 -12.62
N SER A 65 1.32 0.10 -11.53
CA SER A 65 1.35 -0.82 -10.39
C SER A 65 0.41 -0.40 -9.26
N PHE A 66 -0.46 0.60 -9.44
CA PHE A 66 -1.41 0.98 -8.39
C PHE A 66 -2.43 -0.11 -8.14
N HIS A 67 -2.49 -0.56 -6.88
CA HIS A 67 -3.40 -1.61 -6.46
C HIS A 67 -3.72 -1.46 -4.98
N MET A 68 -4.83 -2.07 -4.57
CA MET A 68 -5.10 -2.40 -3.18
C MET A 68 -4.67 -3.84 -2.94
N THR A 69 -3.85 -4.08 -1.91
CA THR A 69 -3.59 -5.43 -1.42
C THR A 69 -4.83 -5.94 -0.69
N VAL A 70 -5.40 -7.04 -1.18
CA VAL A 70 -6.53 -7.73 -0.53
C VAL A 70 -5.99 -8.74 0.48
N MET A 71 -4.97 -9.51 0.09
CA MET A 71 -4.28 -10.47 0.95
C MET A 71 -2.77 -10.48 0.65
N GLU A 72 -1.94 -10.39 1.70
CA GLU A 72 -0.47 -10.37 1.57
C GLU A 72 0.13 -11.73 1.21
N LEU A 73 -0.53 -12.85 1.56
CA LEU A 73 -0.03 -14.23 1.41
C LEU A 73 1.43 -14.41 1.90
N LEU A 74 2.35 -14.91 1.06
CA LEU A 74 3.71 -15.30 1.45
C LEU A 74 4.77 -14.34 0.89
N CYS A 75 5.74 -13.98 1.73
CA CYS A 75 6.87 -13.13 1.36
C CYS A 75 8.19 -13.88 1.53
N ASP A 76 9.00 -13.96 0.47
CA ASP A 76 10.23 -14.74 0.44
C ASP A 76 11.28 -14.31 1.49
N GLN A 77 11.29 -13.02 1.84
CA GLN A 77 12.18 -12.49 2.87
C GLN A 77 11.70 -12.77 4.31
N VAL A 78 10.52 -13.35 4.49
CA VAL A 78 9.89 -13.61 5.80
C VAL A 78 9.42 -15.06 5.87
N ARG A 79 10.37 -15.96 6.10
CA ARG A 79 10.14 -17.41 6.23
C ARG A 79 10.07 -17.82 7.71
N THR A 80 9.04 -17.38 8.42
CA THR A 80 8.79 -17.76 9.83
C THR A 80 7.47 -18.52 9.97
N PRO A 81 7.33 -19.48 10.90
CA PRO A 81 6.09 -20.25 11.07
C PRO A 81 4.83 -19.39 11.24
N GLU A 82 4.94 -18.20 11.84
CA GLU A 82 3.81 -17.31 12.12
C GLU A 82 3.32 -16.55 10.87
N ARG A 83 4.18 -16.42 9.85
CA ARG A 83 3.91 -15.68 8.61
C ARG A 83 4.03 -16.55 7.36
N TRP A 84 4.14 -17.86 7.55
CA TRP A 84 4.29 -18.85 6.49
C TRP A 84 3.16 -19.86 6.52
N SER A 85 2.89 -20.48 5.38
CA SER A 85 1.89 -21.55 5.28
C SER A 85 2.41 -22.81 5.96
N SER A 86 1.63 -23.40 6.87
CA SER A 86 1.96 -24.69 7.48
C SER A 86 1.91 -25.86 6.48
N TRP A 87 1.35 -25.65 5.29
CA TRP A 87 1.29 -26.65 4.22
C TRP A 87 2.53 -26.66 3.33
N LEU A 88 3.45 -25.72 3.51
CA LEU A 88 4.70 -25.61 2.74
C LEU A 88 5.91 -25.62 3.68
N PRO A 89 7.00 -26.33 3.32
CA PRO A 89 8.27 -26.17 4.02
C PRO A 89 8.72 -24.71 4.04
N LEU A 90 9.39 -24.28 5.11
CA LEU A 90 9.90 -22.91 5.23
C LEU A 90 10.96 -22.57 4.17
N ASP A 91 11.67 -23.57 3.66
CA ASP A 91 12.68 -23.48 2.61
C ASP A 91 12.14 -23.78 1.20
N ALA A 92 10.82 -23.89 1.04
CA ALA A 92 10.19 -24.15 -0.24
C ALA A 92 10.66 -23.15 -1.33
N PRO A 93 11.06 -23.62 -2.52
CA PRO A 93 11.41 -22.74 -3.64
C PRO A 93 10.21 -21.90 -4.10
N LEU A 94 10.46 -20.72 -4.67
CA LEU A 94 9.42 -19.82 -5.19
C LEU A 94 8.48 -20.52 -6.18
N ALA A 95 9.02 -21.33 -7.09
CA ALA A 95 8.22 -22.08 -8.06
C ALA A 95 7.24 -23.07 -7.39
N THR A 96 7.61 -23.64 -6.23
CA THR A 96 6.72 -24.51 -5.45
C THR A 96 5.61 -23.71 -4.79
N ILE A 97 5.92 -22.50 -4.30
CA ILE A 97 4.93 -21.59 -3.72
C ILE A 97 3.91 -21.16 -4.80
N ASP A 98 4.39 -20.77 -5.98
CA ASP A 98 3.55 -20.36 -7.10
C ASP A 98 2.62 -21.50 -7.55
N ALA A 99 3.16 -22.71 -7.74
CA ALA A 99 2.38 -23.89 -8.09
C ALA A 99 1.31 -24.21 -7.05
N PHE A 100 1.65 -24.12 -5.76
CA PHE A 100 0.73 -24.37 -4.65
C PHE A 100 -0.49 -23.44 -4.69
N PHE A 101 -0.27 -22.13 -4.92
CA PHE A 101 -1.35 -21.15 -4.99
C PHE A 101 -2.13 -21.25 -6.30
N LEU A 102 -1.48 -21.47 -7.44
CA LEU A 102 -2.16 -21.61 -8.74
C LEU A 102 -3.11 -22.82 -8.76
N GLU A 103 -2.76 -23.90 -8.08
CA GLU A 103 -3.63 -25.08 -7.95
C GLU A 103 -4.87 -24.81 -7.08
N ARG A 104 -4.72 -24.05 -5.99
CA ARG A 104 -5.75 -23.90 -4.94
C ARG A 104 -6.64 -22.68 -5.11
N LEU A 105 -6.09 -21.58 -5.63
CA LEU A 105 -6.84 -20.33 -5.74
C LEU A 105 -8.15 -20.48 -6.54
N PRO A 106 -8.24 -21.29 -7.62
CA PRO A 106 -9.49 -21.51 -8.35
C PRO A 106 -10.61 -22.14 -7.51
N THR A 107 -10.28 -22.83 -6.42
CA THR A 107 -11.29 -23.44 -5.53
C THR A 107 -11.83 -22.47 -4.49
N VAL A 108 -11.22 -21.29 -4.36
CA VAL A 108 -11.63 -20.25 -3.40
C VAL A 108 -12.55 -19.28 -4.13
N PRO A 109 -13.81 -19.09 -3.66
CA PRO A 109 -14.69 -18.11 -4.27
C PRO A 109 -14.12 -16.70 -4.12
N ALA A 110 -14.16 -15.92 -5.19
CA ALA A 110 -13.76 -14.52 -5.13
C ALA A 110 -14.74 -13.74 -4.21
N PRO A 111 -14.26 -12.79 -3.40
CA PRO A 111 -15.15 -11.93 -2.63
C PRO A 111 -15.99 -11.08 -3.58
N GLU A 112 -17.31 -11.10 -3.39
CA GLU A 112 -18.25 -10.28 -4.16
C GLU A 112 -18.61 -8.99 -3.41
N GLY A 113 -18.85 -7.91 -4.15
CA GLY A 113 -19.36 -6.66 -3.58
C GLY A 113 -18.40 -5.91 -2.66
N LEU A 114 -17.09 -6.16 -2.76
CA LEU A 114 -16.09 -5.45 -1.96
C LEU A 114 -16.01 -3.97 -2.41
N ALA A 115 -16.73 -3.11 -1.70
CA ALA A 115 -16.67 -1.67 -1.88
C ALA A 115 -15.70 -1.04 -0.87
N VAL A 116 -14.68 -0.35 -1.39
CA VAL A 116 -13.69 0.36 -0.59
C VAL A 116 -13.68 1.83 -0.95
N ARG A 117 -13.29 2.68 0.02
CA ARG A 117 -13.13 4.11 -0.19
C ARG A 117 -11.81 4.56 0.42
N VAL A 118 -11.19 5.55 -0.20
CA VAL A 118 -10.03 6.22 0.39
C VAL A 118 -10.50 7.09 1.56
N THR A 119 -9.88 6.92 2.72
CA THR A 119 -10.16 7.72 3.92
C THR A 119 -9.02 8.69 4.25
N GLY A 120 -7.85 8.52 3.64
CA GLY A 120 -6.68 9.38 3.83
C GLY A 120 -5.42 8.75 3.26
N VAL A 121 -4.34 9.53 3.27
CA VAL A 121 -3.00 9.09 2.89
C VAL A 121 -2.12 9.16 4.13
N ALA A 122 -1.56 8.03 4.54
CA ALA A 122 -0.65 7.97 5.68
C ALA A 122 0.77 7.60 5.23
N GLY A 123 1.76 8.33 5.74
CA GLY A 123 3.14 7.85 5.75
C GLY A 123 3.32 6.76 6.82
N CYS A 124 4.38 5.96 6.70
CA CYS A 124 4.73 4.94 7.70
C CYS A 124 4.57 5.50 9.14
N LEU A 125 3.73 4.85 9.94
CA LEU A 125 3.19 5.28 11.24
C LEU A 125 4.23 5.44 12.37
N SER A 126 5.53 5.33 12.07
CA SER A 126 6.60 5.65 13.03
C SER A 126 6.88 7.16 13.15
N CYS A 127 6.16 7.98 12.38
CA CYS A 127 6.23 9.44 12.44
C CYS A 127 4.98 9.99 13.15
N PRO A 128 5.10 10.68 14.30
CA PRO A 128 3.95 11.13 15.11
C PRO A 128 3.14 12.28 14.48
N TRP A 129 3.45 12.73 13.26
CA TRP A 129 2.67 13.75 12.55
C TRP A 129 1.48 13.12 11.83
N SER A 130 0.57 12.46 12.55
CA SER A 130 -0.75 12.20 11.96
C SER A 130 -1.55 13.50 12.05
N VAL A 131 -1.67 14.23 10.94
CA VAL A 131 -2.72 15.23 10.79
C VAL A 131 -4.03 14.45 10.70
N ARG A 132 -4.74 14.34 11.84
CA ARG A 132 -6.16 14.06 11.81
C ARG A 132 -6.83 15.36 11.38
N GLU A 133 -7.50 15.36 10.24
CA GLU A 133 -8.57 16.34 10.04
C GLU A 133 -9.65 15.96 11.05
N ASP A 134 -9.75 16.72 12.13
CA ASP A 134 -10.89 16.63 13.04
C ASP A 134 -12.14 16.94 12.22
N ALA A 135 -12.98 15.93 12.06
CA ALA A 135 -14.33 16.06 11.54
C ALA A 135 -15.21 16.82 12.57
N THR A 136 -14.91 18.09 12.79
CA THR A 136 -15.80 19.04 13.49
C THR A 136 -15.69 20.41 12.82
N SER A 137 -16.25 20.53 11.61
CA SER A 137 -16.71 21.83 11.13
C SER A 137 -17.93 22.22 11.97
N PRO A 138 -17.94 23.37 12.67
CA PRO A 138 -19.12 23.82 13.41
C PRO A 138 -20.24 24.24 12.45
N SER A 139 -21.47 23.96 12.86
CA SER A 139 -22.71 24.19 12.12
C SER A 139 -22.89 25.65 11.71
N SER A 140 -23.08 25.91 10.42
CA SER A 140 -23.59 27.19 9.92
C SER A 140 -25.13 27.16 9.93
N GLN A 141 -25.73 27.57 11.05
CA GLN A 141 -27.12 28.03 11.07
C GLN A 141 -27.17 29.47 10.53
N PRO A 142 -28.14 29.83 9.67
CA PRO A 142 -28.29 31.22 9.20
C PRO A 142 -28.82 32.13 10.32
N PRO A 143 -28.45 33.42 10.33
CA PRO A 143 -28.83 34.35 11.40
C PRO A 143 -30.34 34.65 11.38
N PRO A 144 -30.96 34.92 12.56
CA PRO A 144 -32.37 35.27 12.64
C PRO A 144 -32.64 36.66 12.03
N PRO A 145 -33.86 36.89 11.51
CA PRO A 145 -34.23 38.16 10.88
C PRO A 145 -34.27 39.31 11.91
N ALA A 146 -33.76 40.46 11.47
CA ALA A 146 -33.77 41.69 12.26
C ALA A 146 -35.20 42.16 12.53
N ALA A 147 -35.49 42.48 13.79
CA ALA A 147 -36.66 43.22 14.26
C ALA A 147 -36.19 44.42 15.05
#